data_AF-A0AAW5PDF2-F1
#
_entry.id   AF-A0AAW5PDF2-F1
#
_cell.length_a   1.000
_cell.length_b   1.000
_cell.length_c   1.000
_cell.angle_alpha   90.00
_cell.angle_beta   90.00
_cell.angle_gamma   90.00
#
_symmetry.space_group_name_H-M   'P 1'
#
loop_
_entity.id
_entity.type
_entity.pdbx_description
1 polymer ?
#
loop_
_entity_poly.entity_id
_entity_poly.type
_entity_poly.pdbx_seq_one_letter_code
_entity_poly.pdbx_strand_id
1 'polypeptide(L)'
;MKRKVVVVASVMVVALSGTAGLSLIRQNSTPLPNTADEVSKASDPAARSDQEASRTPGLMNQGTRPSAKAGGEHPADTSATTTYELVETNLRCQIDREASATKGHVRSTTDELCKDLWLEPLSREEVFTAITYAAEHGNIRAQLDYALYASRIFEDEHNSLDPDLIRDYMQNTVRFLESAGAAGESNAYVRLSDIYKNGTLASKDPVMAYAYAEAYFRTGSSRYGASFLNNAAAGLDGAQLRRGKELANHLLDKRSASP
;
A
#
# COMPACT_ATOMS: atom_id res chain seq x y z
N MET A 1 42.32 -13.79 46.02
CA MET A 1 42.07 -14.26 44.64
C MET A 1 42.07 -13.05 43.71
N LYS A 2 43.06 -12.91 42.83
CA LYS A 2 43.21 -11.76 41.91
C LYS A 2 42.64 -12.15 40.55
N ARG A 3 41.52 -11.56 40.13
CA ARG A 3 41.00 -11.68 38.76
C ARG A 3 41.64 -10.57 37.91
N LYS A 4 42.41 -10.98 36.90
CA LYS A 4 42.98 -10.08 35.89
C LYS A 4 41.90 -9.78 34.85
N VAL A 5 41.66 -8.50 34.62
CA VAL A 5 40.85 -7.97 33.52
C VAL A 5 41.69 -8.04 32.25
N VAL A 6 41.16 -8.71 31.21
CA VAL A 6 41.75 -8.71 29.87
C VAL A 6 40.94 -7.74 29.03
N VAL A 7 41.58 -6.63 28.64
CA VAL A 7 41.07 -5.65 27.69
C VAL A 7 41.41 -6.13 26.30
N VAL A 8 40.40 -6.40 25.46
CA VAL A 8 40.57 -6.73 24.05
C VAL A 8 40.52 -5.42 23.27
N ALA A 9 41.67 -4.98 22.75
CA ALA A 9 41.78 -3.81 21.90
C ALA A 9 41.42 -4.16 20.45
N SER A 10 40.46 -3.43 19.90
CA SER A 10 40.02 -3.47 18.51
C SER A 10 41.11 -2.99 17.56
N VAL A 11 41.36 -3.71 16.47
CA VAL A 11 42.17 -3.24 15.34
C VAL A 11 41.23 -2.91 14.18
N MET A 12 41.05 -1.62 13.92
CA MET A 12 40.44 -1.07 12.71
C MET A 12 41.45 -1.19 11.56
N VAL A 13 41.10 -1.93 10.51
CA VAL A 13 41.84 -1.89 9.24
C VAL A 13 41.17 -0.87 8.32
N VAL A 14 41.83 0.29 8.17
CA VAL A 14 41.52 1.29 7.16
C VAL A 14 42.36 0.94 5.92
N ALA A 15 41.70 0.60 4.82
CA ALA A 15 42.33 0.53 3.51
C ALA A 15 41.82 1.69 2.65
N LEU A 16 42.69 2.67 2.43
CA LEU A 16 42.54 3.74 1.45
C LEU A 16 43.65 3.60 0.40
N SER A 17 43.35 4.10 -0.80
CA SER A 17 44.16 4.22 -2.04
C SER A 17 44.16 2.97 -2.95
N GLY A 18 44.01 3.10 -4.27
CA GLY A 18 43.99 4.28 -5.12
C GLY A 18 43.55 3.96 -6.55
N THR A 19 43.24 5.03 -7.29
CA THR A 19 42.85 5.07 -8.69
C THR A 19 44.02 4.78 -9.64
N ALA A 20 43.81 3.93 -10.65
CA ALA A 20 44.46 4.03 -11.96
C ALA A 20 43.59 3.29 -12.98
N GLY A 21 43.20 3.99 -14.04
CA GLY A 21 42.46 3.43 -15.17
C GLY A 21 43.34 2.58 -16.09
N LEU A 22 42.70 1.75 -16.90
CA LEU A 22 43.17 1.33 -18.21
C LEU A 22 41.98 0.75 -19.01
N SER A 23 41.81 1.31 -20.20
CA SER A 23 40.77 1.03 -21.17
C SER A 23 41.13 -0.17 -22.07
N LEU A 24 40.10 -0.67 -22.75
CA LEU A 24 40.08 -1.46 -24.00
C LEU A 24 40.31 -2.98 -23.88
N ILE A 25 39.24 -3.77 -24.02
CA ILE A 25 39.12 -4.76 -25.10
C ILE A 25 37.69 -4.72 -25.68
N ARG A 26 37.64 -4.44 -26.98
CA ARG A 26 36.49 -4.43 -27.88
C ARG A 26 36.35 -5.85 -28.45
N GLN A 27 35.18 -6.47 -28.34
CA GLN A 27 34.85 -7.65 -29.15
C GLN A 27 33.73 -7.30 -30.14
N ASN A 28 34.09 -7.44 -31.42
CA ASN A 28 33.24 -7.33 -32.59
C ASN A 28 32.17 -8.43 -32.59
N SER A 29 30.94 -8.07 -32.94
CA SER A 29 29.99 -9.00 -33.56
C SER A 29 29.52 -8.34 -34.86
N THR A 30 29.90 -8.95 -35.98
CA THR A 30 29.49 -8.56 -37.34
C THR A 30 28.04 -9.00 -37.63
N PRO A 31 27.30 -8.23 -38.45
CA PRO A 31 25.89 -8.47 -38.78
C PRO A 31 25.71 -9.24 -40.09
N LEU A 32 24.57 -9.92 -40.27
CA LEU A 32 24.11 -10.54 -41.53
C LEU A 32 22.56 -10.44 -41.63
N PRO A 33 21.96 -10.53 -42.83
CA PRO A 33 21.32 -9.38 -43.48
C PRO A 33 19.79 -9.49 -43.66
N ASN A 34 19.17 -8.36 -44.03
CA ASN A 34 17.83 -8.27 -44.61
C ASN A 34 17.79 -8.87 -46.02
N THR A 35 16.76 -9.67 -46.30
CA THR A 35 16.18 -9.84 -47.63
C THR A 35 14.66 -9.81 -47.49
N ALA A 36 14.06 -8.78 -48.09
CA ALA A 36 12.67 -8.83 -48.51
C ALA A 36 12.58 -9.77 -49.72
N ASP A 37 11.49 -10.54 -49.81
CA ASP A 37 10.81 -10.80 -51.09
C ASP A 37 9.37 -11.25 -50.84
N GLU A 38 8.48 -10.61 -51.60
CA GLU A 38 7.06 -10.87 -51.76
C GLU A 38 6.80 -12.30 -52.28
N VAL A 39 5.58 -12.83 -52.04
CA VAL A 39 4.64 -13.29 -53.08
C VAL A 39 3.25 -13.50 -52.43
N SER A 40 2.31 -12.61 -52.77
CA SER A 40 0.91 -12.83 -53.23
C SER A 40 0.24 -14.20 -52.96
N LYS A 41 -1.07 -14.32 -52.63
CA LYS A 41 -2.23 -13.81 -53.39
C LYS A 41 -3.56 -14.22 -52.72
N ALA A 42 -4.56 -13.33 -52.82
CA ALA A 42 -6.02 -13.54 -53.01
C ALA A 42 -6.77 -14.55 -52.10
N SER A 43 -7.92 -14.23 -51.50
CA SER A 43 -9.14 -13.81 -52.21
C SER A 43 -10.20 -13.27 -51.23
N ASP A 44 -10.78 -12.12 -51.57
CA ASP A 44 -12.17 -11.72 -51.24
C ASP A 44 -13.08 -12.24 -52.38
N PRO A 45 -14.42 -12.45 -52.23
CA PRO A 45 -15.33 -11.32 -51.94
C PRO A 45 -16.72 -11.62 -51.29
N ALA A 46 -17.38 -10.49 -50.99
CA ALA A 46 -18.84 -10.19 -51.03
C ALA A 46 -19.74 -10.82 -49.94
N ALA A 47 -20.37 -10.04 -49.04
CA ALA A 47 -21.40 -8.99 -49.18
C ALA A 47 -22.83 -9.52 -49.44
N ARG A 48 -23.71 -9.34 -48.44
CA ARG A 48 -25.17 -9.03 -48.47
C ARG A 48 -25.66 -9.06 -47.01
N SER A 49 -25.97 -7.92 -46.38
CA SER A 49 -27.27 -7.22 -46.36
C SER A 49 -28.45 -8.17 -46.21
N ASP A 50 -29.18 -8.07 -45.09
CA ASP A 50 -30.57 -7.60 -45.11
C ASP A 50 -31.08 -7.24 -43.71
N GLN A 51 -32.13 -6.42 -43.74
CA GLN A 51 -32.60 -5.45 -42.78
C GLN A 51 -34.08 -5.76 -42.51
N GLU A 52 -34.56 -5.66 -41.26
CA GLU A 52 -35.90 -5.15 -40.86
C GLU A 52 -36.08 -5.31 -39.34
N ALA A 53 -36.21 -4.21 -38.57
CA ALA A 53 -37.47 -3.50 -38.23
C ALA A 53 -38.34 -4.31 -37.27
N SER A 54 -39.03 -3.81 -36.25
CA SER A 54 -39.27 -2.52 -35.60
C SER A 54 -40.30 -2.83 -34.51
N ARG A 55 -40.27 -2.18 -33.34
CA ARG A 55 -41.47 -1.80 -32.54
C ARG A 55 -41.07 -1.00 -31.28
N THR A 56 -41.61 0.21 -31.19
CA THR A 56 -41.55 1.20 -30.09
C THR A 56 -42.96 1.30 -29.44
N PRO A 57 -43.27 2.25 -28.53
CA PRO A 57 -43.10 2.20 -27.07
C PRO A 57 -44.45 2.34 -26.29
N GLY A 58 -44.43 2.25 -24.95
CA GLY A 58 -45.61 2.51 -24.11
C GLY A 58 -45.28 3.33 -22.85
N LEU A 59 -46.03 4.42 -22.64
CA LEU A 59 -45.87 5.46 -21.62
C LEU A 59 -46.43 5.13 -20.22
N MET A 60 -45.86 5.83 -19.23
CA MET A 60 -46.45 6.39 -17.98
C MET A 60 -46.87 5.47 -16.83
N ASN A 61 -46.23 5.67 -15.66
CA ASN A 61 -46.93 6.28 -14.52
C ASN A 61 -45.96 6.99 -13.56
N GLN A 62 -46.31 8.20 -13.14
CA GLN A 62 -45.61 8.97 -12.10
C GLN A 62 -46.19 8.61 -10.73
N GLY A 63 -45.32 8.42 -9.75
CA GLY A 63 -45.66 8.29 -8.33
C GLY A 63 -44.65 9.05 -7.49
N THR A 64 -45.17 9.90 -6.62
CA THR A 64 -44.58 10.98 -5.84
C THR A 64 -43.45 10.56 -4.87
N ARG A 65 -42.51 11.49 -4.64
CA ARG A 65 -41.34 11.49 -3.71
C ARG A 65 -41.69 11.05 -2.26
N PRO A 66 -40.71 10.56 -1.47
CA PRO A 66 -39.83 11.50 -0.78
C PRO A 66 -38.33 11.12 -0.77
N SER A 67 -37.50 12.17 -0.80
CA SER A 67 -36.12 12.12 -0.32
C SER A 67 -36.10 11.62 1.13
N ALA A 68 -35.33 10.57 1.38
CA ALA A 68 -34.87 10.23 2.72
C ALA A 68 -33.41 9.76 2.63
N LYS A 69 -32.54 10.65 3.05
CA LYS A 69 -31.15 10.40 3.42
C LYS A 69 -31.19 9.54 4.69
N ALA A 70 -30.73 8.29 4.59
CA ALA A 70 -30.28 7.47 5.70
C ALA A 70 -29.47 6.33 5.08
N GLY A 71 -28.16 6.56 4.89
CA GLY A 71 -27.23 5.44 4.73
C GLY A 71 -27.24 4.71 6.06
N GLY A 72 -28.03 3.64 6.16
CA GLY A 72 -27.95 2.73 7.29
C GLY A 72 -26.58 2.06 7.24
N GLU A 73 -25.78 2.24 8.29
CA GLU A 73 -24.55 1.46 8.49
C GLU A 73 -24.92 -0.02 8.36
N HIS A 74 -24.25 -0.73 7.46
CA HIS A 74 -24.47 -2.16 7.30
C HIS A 74 -23.99 -2.84 8.60
N PRO A 75 -24.66 -3.88 9.12
CA PRO A 75 -24.22 -4.56 10.34
C PRO A 75 -22.76 -5.06 10.29
N ALA A 76 -22.25 -5.38 9.09
CA ALA A 76 -20.84 -5.71 8.89
C ALA A 76 -19.90 -4.51 9.09
N ASP A 77 -20.31 -3.29 8.71
CA ASP A 77 -19.54 -2.05 8.88
C ASP A 77 -19.42 -1.69 10.37
N THR A 78 -20.50 -1.91 11.14
CA THR A 78 -20.49 -1.75 12.61
C THR A 78 -19.57 -2.80 13.26
N SER A 79 -19.61 -4.06 12.81
CA SER A 79 -18.72 -5.12 13.30
C SER A 79 -17.24 -4.81 13.05
N ALA A 80 -16.88 -4.39 11.83
CA ALA A 80 -15.52 -4.02 11.47
C ALA A 80 -14.98 -2.84 12.29
N THR A 81 -15.85 -1.84 12.54
CA THR A 81 -15.49 -0.66 13.34
C THR A 81 -15.23 -1.02 14.80
N THR A 82 -16.12 -1.78 15.43
CA THR A 82 -15.93 -2.23 16.82
C THR A 82 -14.68 -3.11 16.97
N THR A 83 -14.37 -3.93 15.95
CA THR A 83 -13.17 -4.77 15.95
C THR A 83 -11.89 -3.95 15.86
N TYR A 84 -11.86 -2.91 15.00
CA TYR A 84 -10.72 -1.97 14.97
C TYR A 84 -10.55 -1.23 16.30
N GLU A 85 -11.66 -0.75 16.90
CA GLU A 85 -11.63 -0.04 18.19
C GLU A 85 -11.11 -0.90 19.33
N LEU A 86 -11.41 -2.21 19.32
CA LEU A 86 -10.85 -3.17 20.27
C LEU A 86 -9.31 -3.24 20.15
N VAL A 87 -8.78 -3.33 18.93
CA VAL A 87 -7.32 -3.35 18.68
C VAL A 87 -6.66 -2.04 19.15
N GLU A 88 -7.25 -0.89 18.81
CA GLU A 88 -6.74 0.43 19.21
C GLU A 88 -6.74 0.59 20.74
N THR A 89 -7.84 0.19 21.39
CA THR A 89 -8.00 0.29 22.85
C THR A 89 -7.01 -0.62 23.57
N ASN A 90 -6.82 -1.86 23.08
CA ASN A 90 -5.80 -2.77 23.60
C ASN A 90 -4.41 -2.13 23.61
N LEU A 91 -3.97 -1.52 22.50
CA LEU A 91 -2.67 -0.86 22.43
C LEU A 91 -2.56 0.31 23.42
N ARG A 92 -3.58 1.18 23.48
CA ARG A 92 -3.58 2.34 24.39
C ARG A 92 -3.56 1.92 25.86
N CYS A 93 -4.32 0.89 26.24
CA CYS A 93 -4.31 0.33 27.58
C CYS A 93 -2.94 -0.26 27.97
N GLN A 94 -2.25 -0.91 27.03
CA GLN A 94 -0.89 -1.43 27.26
C GLN A 94 0.12 -0.30 27.44
N ILE A 95 0.11 0.72 26.58
CA ILE A 95 0.97 1.91 26.69
C ILE A 95 0.78 2.61 28.04
N ASP A 96 -0.47 2.86 28.44
CA ASP A 96 -0.77 3.53 29.71
C ASP A 96 -0.30 2.70 30.91
N ARG A 97 -0.42 1.38 30.85
CA ARG A 97 0.06 0.47 31.90
C ARG A 97 1.58 0.51 32.01
N GLU A 98 2.30 0.39 30.88
CA GLU A 98 3.76 0.39 30.85
C GLU A 98 4.35 1.75 31.27
N ALA A 99 3.72 2.84 30.86
CA ALA A 99 4.17 4.18 31.17
C ALA A 99 3.69 4.68 32.55
N SER A 100 2.79 3.97 33.24
CA SER A 100 2.21 4.40 34.53
C SER A 100 3.25 4.66 35.63
N ALA A 101 4.40 3.98 35.59
CA ALA A 101 5.50 4.20 36.52
C ALA A 101 6.36 5.44 36.18
N THR A 102 6.17 6.06 35.01
CA THR A 102 6.97 7.17 34.51
C THR A 102 6.35 8.51 34.91
N LYS A 103 7.13 9.34 35.62
CA LYS A 103 6.69 10.68 36.02
C LYS A 103 6.42 11.55 34.79
N GLY A 104 5.20 12.09 34.69
CA GLY A 104 4.78 12.97 33.60
C GLY A 104 4.12 12.26 32.42
N HIS A 105 3.85 10.95 32.51
CA HIS A 105 3.02 10.25 31.54
C HIS A 105 1.62 10.87 31.48
N VAL A 106 1.13 11.17 30.27
CA VAL A 106 -0.24 11.65 30.04
C VAL A 106 -1.07 10.44 29.65
N ARG A 107 -1.96 10.03 30.54
CA ARG A 107 -2.85 8.88 30.30
C ARG A 107 -3.82 9.19 29.17
N SER A 108 -3.99 8.21 28.28
CA SER A 108 -4.91 8.27 27.16
C SER A 108 -6.20 7.47 27.43
N THR A 109 -6.25 6.64 28.46
CA THR A 109 -7.39 5.80 28.82
C THR A 109 -7.81 5.94 30.30
N THR A 110 -8.97 5.39 30.65
CA THR A 110 -9.46 5.25 32.03
C THR A 110 -9.26 3.84 32.55
N ASP A 111 -9.24 3.69 33.88
CA ASP A 111 -9.12 2.38 34.54
C ASP A 111 -10.33 1.49 34.21
N GLU A 112 -11.54 2.06 34.12
CA GLU A 112 -12.76 1.32 33.74
C GLU A 112 -12.70 0.77 32.32
N LEU A 113 -12.17 1.55 31.35
CA LEU A 113 -12.06 1.13 29.96
C LEU A 113 -11.06 -0.02 29.79
N CYS A 114 -9.98 0.00 30.58
CA CYS A 114 -8.89 -0.97 30.45
C CYS A 114 -9.00 -2.15 31.40
N LYS A 115 -10.02 -2.20 32.26
CA LYS A 115 -10.14 -3.19 33.34
C LYS A 115 -9.92 -4.62 32.84
N ASP A 116 -10.58 -4.99 31.75
CA ASP A 116 -10.51 -6.35 31.21
C ASP A 116 -9.19 -6.56 30.44
N LEU A 117 -8.79 -5.60 29.61
CA LEU A 117 -7.56 -5.65 28.80
C LEU A 117 -6.26 -5.60 29.63
N TRP A 118 -6.32 -5.13 30.87
CA TRP A 118 -5.19 -5.19 31.79
C TRP A 118 -4.98 -6.57 32.37
N LEU A 119 -6.08 -7.30 32.60
CA LEU A 119 -6.05 -8.67 33.10
C LEU A 119 -5.69 -9.64 31.97
N GLU A 120 -6.34 -9.47 30.81
CA GLU A 120 -6.20 -10.32 29.64
C GLU A 120 -6.02 -9.44 28.39
N PRO A 121 -4.80 -8.94 28.11
CA PRO A 121 -4.52 -8.23 26.89
C PRO A 121 -4.64 -9.16 25.68
N LEU A 122 -5.01 -8.62 24.53
CA LEU A 122 -5.04 -9.42 23.30
C LEU A 122 -3.63 -9.95 22.98
N SER A 123 -3.57 -11.22 22.65
CA SER A 123 -2.39 -11.85 22.05
C SER A 123 -2.05 -11.24 20.69
N ARG A 124 -0.85 -11.51 20.21
CA ARG A 124 -0.39 -11.01 18.90
C ARG A 124 -1.23 -11.59 17.77
N GLU A 125 -1.64 -12.85 17.91
CA GLU A 125 -2.50 -13.58 16.99
C GLU A 125 -3.91 -12.99 16.96
N GLU A 126 -4.47 -12.64 18.12
CA GLU A 126 -5.78 -11.97 18.20
C GLU A 126 -5.72 -10.57 17.59
N VAL A 127 -4.67 -9.80 17.85
CA VAL A 127 -4.46 -8.49 17.21
C VAL A 127 -4.36 -8.62 15.70
N PHE A 128 -3.55 -9.57 15.20
CA PHE A 128 -3.38 -9.84 13.78
C PHE A 128 -4.71 -10.23 13.12
N THR A 129 -5.47 -11.13 13.74
CA THR A 129 -6.77 -11.58 13.24
C THR A 129 -7.77 -10.43 13.21
N ALA A 130 -7.88 -9.66 14.29
CA ALA A 130 -8.81 -8.56 14.42
C ALA A 130 -8.52 -7.41 13.43
N ILE A 131 -7.25 -7.00 13.29
CA ILE A 131 -6.90 -5.94 12.34
C ILE A 131 -7.11 -6.38 10.89
N THR A 132 -6.81 -7.65 10.57
CA THR A 132 -7.09 -8.22 9.24
C THR A 132 -8.59 -8.18 8.97
N TYR A 133 -9.40 -8.70 9.88
CA TYR A 133 -10.87 -8.71 9.74
C TYR A 133 -11.43 -7.31 9.50
N ALA A 134 -11.05 -6.34 10.34
CA ALA A 134 -11.53 -4.97 10.22
C ALA A 134 -11.13 -4.34 8.86
N ALA A 135 -9.90 -4.55 8.42
CA ALA A 135 -9.41 -4.02 7.14
C ALA A 135 -10.09 -4.67 5.93
N GLU A 136 -10.36 -5.98 5.98
CA GLU A 136 -11.10 -6.72 4.93
C GLU A 136 -12.54 -6.27 4.81
N HIS A 137 -13.16 -5.91 5.93
CA HIS A 137 -14.56 -5.48 6.00
C HIS A 137 -14.71 -3.95 5.89
N GLY A 138 -13.78 -3.30 5.19
CA GLY A 138 -13.94 -1.91 4.75
C GLY A 138 -13.64 -0.85 5.81
N ASN A 139 -13.13 -1.21 7.00
CA ASN A 139 -12.72 -0.20 7.96
C ASN A 139 -11.46 0.52 7.46
N ILE A 140 -11.63 1.76 7.00
CA ILE A 140 -10.57 2.56 6.38
C ILE A 140 -9.41 2.84 7.34
N ARG A 141 -9.68 3.04 8.64
CA ARG A 141 -8.63 3.23 9.65
C ARG A 141 -7.80 1.95 9.81
N ALA A 142 -8.45 0.79 9.87
CA ALA A 142 -7.79 -0.51 9.90
C ALA A 142 -6.94 -0.74 8.64
N GLN A 143 -7.43 -0.35 7.46
CA GLN A 143 -6.66 -0.47 6.22
C GLN A 143 -5.37 0.37 6.23
N LEU A 144 -5.44 1.59 6.77
CA LEU A 144 -4.27 2.48 6.90
C LEU A 144 -3.27 1.98 7.96
N ASP A 145 -3.78 1.44 9.07
CA ASP A 145 -2.97 1.01 10.21
C ASP A 145 -2.61 -0.48 10.19
N TYR A 146 -3.07 -1.24 9.20
CA TYR A 146 -2.85 -2.69 9.12
C TYR A 146 -1.37 -3.05 9.32
N ALA A 147 -0.47 -2.39 8.58
CA ALA A 147 0.96 -2.65 8.67
C ALA A 147 1.53 -2.44 10.07
N LEU A 148 1.01 -1.46 10.83
CA LEU A 148 1.45 -1.11 12.18
C LEU A 148 1.06 -2.19 13.20
N TYR A 149 -0.18 -2.67 13.15
CA TYR A 149 -0.67 -3.67 14.10
C TYR A 149 -0.25 -5.08 13.69
N ALA A 150 -0.41 -5.43 12.41
CA ALA A 150 -0.16 -6.77 11.93
C ALA A 150 1.32 -7.16 11.98
N SER A 151 2.27 -6.20 11.85
CA SER A 151 3.70 -6.53 11.90
C SER A 151 4.14 -7.14 13.24
N ARG A 152 3.38 -6.89 14.32
CA ARG A 152 3.69 -7.40 15.66
C ARG A 152 3.66 -8.93 15.72
N ILE A 153 2.94 -9.59 14.82
CA ILE A 153 2.90 -11.06 14.73
C ILE A 153 4.32 -11.65 14.53
N PHE A 154 5.22 -10.89 13.89
CA PHE A 154 6.60 -11.27 13.61
C PHE A 154 7.57 -10.99 14.76
N GLU A 155 7.10 -10.46 15.88
CA GLU A 155 7.87 -10.47 17.14
C GLU A 155 7.97 -11.90 17.72
N ASP A 156 7.18 -12.84 17.20
CA ASP A 156 7.39 -14.27 17.41
C ASP A 156 8.39 -14.82 16.38
N GLU A 157 9.40 -15.54 16.86
CA GLU A 157 10.47 -16.07 16.02
C GLU A 157 9.93 -17.06 14.97
N HIS A 158 8.94 -17.87 15.32
CA HIS A 158 8.36 -18.84 14.38
C HIS A 158 7.71 -18.11 13.20
N ASN A 159 6.90 -17.10 13.50
CA ASN A 159 6.22 -16.29 12.47
C ASN A 159 7.21 -15.49 11.62
N SER A 160 8.31 -15.02 12.21
CA SER A 160 9.35 -14.27 11.49
C SER A 160 10.08 -15.07 10.40
N LEU A 161 9.95 -16.40 10.44
CA LEU A 161 10.54 -17.33 9.49
C LEU A 161 9.50 -18.00 8.58
N ASP A 162 8.20 -17.68 8.73
CA ASP A 162 7.13 -18.23 7.91
C ASP A 162 7.01 -17.44 6.59
N PRO A 163 7.43 -18.02 5.44
CA PRO A 163 7.41 -17.31 4.17
C PRO A 163 5.99 -17.04 3.65
N ASP A 164 5.02 -17.87 4.01
CA ASP A 164 3.64 -17.70 3.57
C ASP A 164 2.98 -16.56 4.35
N LEU A 165 3.16 -16.52 5.67
CA LEU A 165 2.66 -15.42 6.50
C LEU A 165 3.28 -14.08 6.11
N ILE A 166 4.60 -14.04 5.84
CA ILE A 166 5.29 -12.83 5.37
C ILE A 166 4.70 -12.36 4.03
N ARG A 167 4.50 -13.27 3.08
CA ARG A 167 3.92 -12.95 1.77
C ARG A 167 2.50 -12.38 1.93
N ASP A 168 1.67 -13.01 2.75
CA ASP A 168 0.28 -12.60 2.95
C ASP A 168 0.22 -11.23 3.63
N TYR A 169 1.07 -10.97 4.63
CA TYR A 169 1.22 -9.65 5.26
C TYR A 169 1.60 -8.56 4.25
N MET A 170 2.59 -8.81 3.39
CA MET A 170 3.04 -7.86 2.37
C MET A 170 1.92 -7.55 1.37
N GLN A 171 1.27 -8.60 0.83
CA GLN A 171 0.20 -8.46 -0.14
C GLN A 171 -1.02 -7.73 0.45
N ASN A 172 -1.43 -8.10 1.66
CA ASN A 172 -2.54 -7.44 2.35
C ASN A 172 -2.24 -5.97 2.64
N THR A 173 -1.01 -5.63 3.06
CA THR A 173 -0.65 -4.24 3.31
C THR A 173 -0.82 -3.37 2.06
N VAL A 174 -0.29 -3.82 0.92
CA VAL A 174 -0.44 -3.08 -0.34
C VAL A 174 -1.91 -2.97 -0.75
N ARG A 175 -2.64 -4.10 -0.73
CA ARG A 175 -4.07 -4.15 -1.09
C ARG A 175 -4.93 -3.23 -0.23
N PHE A 176 -4.72 -3.21 1.09
CA PHE A 176 -5.49 -2.37 1.99
C PHE A 176 -5.18 -0.88 1.80
N LEU A 177 -3.91 -0.51 1.60
CA LEU A 177 -3.57 0.88 1.29
C LEU A 177 -4.17 1.31 -0.06
N GLU A 178 -4.18 0.44 -1.07
CA GLU A 178 -4.85 0.72 -2.35
C GLU A 178 -6.35 0.95 -2.17
N SER A 179 -7.00 0.10 -1.37
CA SER A 179 -8.42 0.25 -0.99
C SER A 179 -8.68 1.58 -0.28
N ALA A 180 -7.89 1.93 0.73
CA ALA A 180 -8.05 3.19 1.46
C ALA A 180 -7.86 4.40 0.52
N GLY A 181 -6.87 4.36 -0.38
CA GLY A 181 -6.67 5.40 -1.38
C GLY A 181 -7.84 5.55 -2.35
N ALA A 182 -8.42 4.43 -2.80
CA ALA A 182 -9.62 4.41 -3.62
C ALA A 182 -10.85 4.95 -2.88
N ALA A 183 -10.95 4.73 -1.56
CA ALA A 183 -11.99 5.28 -0.71
C ALA A 183 -11.80 6.77 -0.36
N GLY A 184 -10.74 7.41 -0.85
CA GLY A 184 -10.52 8.85 -0.69
C GLY A 184 -9.37 9.24 0.21
N GLU A 185 -8.74 8.30 0.90
CA GLU A 185 -7.64 8.57 1.83
C GLU A 185 -6.32 8.80 1.09
N SER A 186 -6.09 10.05 0.68
CA SER A 186 -4.88 10.42 -0.08
C SER A 186 -3.57 10.06 0.64
N ASN A 187 -3.55 10.02 1.98
CA ASN A 187 -2.35 9.62 2.74
C ASN A 187 -1.93 8.17 2.48
N ALA A 188 -2.84 7.29 2.04
CA ALA A 188 -2.49 5.94 1.64
C ALA A 188 -1.48 5.93 0.47
N TYR A 189 -1.61 6.87 -0.47
CA TYR A 189 -0.70 7.01 -1.60
C TYR A 189 0.72 7.42 -1.17
N VAL A 190 0.88 8.15 -0.06
CA VAL A 190 2.22 8.46 0.48
C VAL A 190 2.92 7.17 0.92
N ARG A 191 2.19 6.31 1.65
CA ARG A 191 2.71 5.02 2.13
C ARG A 191 3.04 4.08 0.97
N LEU A 192 2.14 3.98 -0.02
CA LEU A 192 2.38 3.18 -1.23
C LEU A 192 3.58 3.68 -2.03
N SER A 193 3.71 5.00 -2.18
CA SER A 193 4.87 5.60 -2.86
C SER A 193 6.18 5.21 -2.16
N ASP A 194 6.23 5.28 -0.82
CA ASP A 194 7.40 4.88 -0.05
C ASP A 194 7.72 3.38 -0.17
N ILE A 195 6.70 2.52 -0.10
CA ILE A 195 6.82 1.07 -0.27
C ILE A 195 7.49 0.74 -1.62
N TYR A 196 6.97 1.28 -2.73
CA TYR A 196 7.53 1.01 -4.06
C TYR A 196 8.87 1.70 -4.29
N LYS A 197 9.13 2.85 -3.65
CA LYS A 197 10.42 3.54 -3.74
C LYS A 197 11.54 2.73 -3.10
N ASN A 198 11.27 2.16 -1.92
CA ASN A 198 12.27 1.50 -1.09
C ASN A 198 12.33 -0.01 -1.32
N GLY A 199 11.26 -0.62 -1.83
CA GLY A 199 11.18 -2.05 -2.05
C GLY A 199 10.95 -2.86 -0.77
N THR A 200 10.30 -2.28 0.24
CA THR A 200 10.17 -2.87 1.59
C THR A 200 9.07 -3.93 1.68
N LEU A 201 7.87 -3.60 1.20
CA LEU A 201 6.68 -4.48 1.23
C LEU A 201 6.18 -4.87 -0.17
N ALA A 202 6.79 -4.31 -1.21
CA ALA A 202 6.59 -4.68 -2.60
C ALA A 202 7.95 -4.59 -3.32
N SER A 203 8.08 -5.19 -4.49
CA SER A 203 9.28 -5.02 -5.31
C SER A 203 9.51 -3.54 -5.63
N LYS A 204 10.76 -3.09 -5.53
CA LYS A 204 11.13 -1.71 -5.84
C LYS A 204 10.73 -1.35 -7.27
N ASP A 205 9.91 -0.31 -7.41
CA ASP A 205 9.44 0.23 -8.68
C ASP A 205 9.37 1.77 -8.57
N PRO A 206 10.41 2.50 -9.02
CA PRO A 206 10.42 3.96 -8.98
C PRO A 206 9.31 4.61 -9.82
N VAL A 207 8.83 3.95 -10.88
CA VAL A 207 7.75 4.48 -11.73
C VAL A 207 6.42 4.38 -10.99
N MET A 208 6.15 3.25 -10.34
CA MET A 208 4.97 3.09 -9.49
C MET A 208 5.02 4.00 -8.26
N ALA A 209 6.20 4.16 -7.65
CA ALA A 209 6.40 5.10 -6.55
C ALA A 209 6.04 6.54 -6.96
N TYR A 210 6.50 6.97 -8.14
CA TYR A 210 6.12 8.27 -8.71
C TYR A 210 4.62 8.36 -9.01
N ALA A 211 4.00 7.30 -9.55
CA ALA A 211 2.56 7.27 -9.82
C ALA A 211 1.71 7.53 -8.57
N TYR A 212 2.06 6.87 -7.45
CA TYR A 212 1.40 7.12 -6.17
C TYR A 212 1.68 8.53 -5.62
N ALA A 213 2.90 9.06 -5.79
CA ALA A 213 3.20 10.43 -5.40
C ALA A 213 2.41 11.47 -6.22
N GLU A 214 2.21 11.23 -7.50
CA GLU A 214 1.39 12.05 -8.40
C GLU A 214 -0.09 12.00 -7.98
N ALA A 215 -0.60 10.80 -7.66
CA ALA A 215 -1.96 10.64 -7.13
C ALA A 215 -2.16 11.38 -5.80
N TYR A 216 -1.17 11.31 -4.89
CA TYR A 216 -1.17 12.09 -3.65
C TYR A 216 -1.19 13.60 -3.91
N PHE A 217 -0.31 14.09 -4.78
CA PHE A 217 -0.22 15.51 -5.11
C PHE A 217 -1.53 16.05 -5.69
N ARG A 218 -2.20 15.27 -6.54
CA ARG A 218 -3.44 15.68 -7.21
C ARG A 218 -4.69 15.62 -6.33
N THR A 219 -4.69 14.80 -5.28
CA THR A 219 -5.86 14.59 -4.42
C THR A 219 -5.71 15.15 -3.01
N GLY A 220 -4.48 15.38 -2.56
CA GLY A 220 -4.19 15.92 -1.24
C GLY A 220 -4.26 17.44 -1.21
N SER A 221 -4.61 17.99 -0.05
CA SER A 221 -4.53 19.42 0.26
C SER A 221 -3.18 19.82 0.89
N SER A 222 -2.25 18.87 1.02
CA SER A 222 -0.99 19.07 1.72
C SER A 222 -0.06 20.02 0.96
N ARG A 223 0.41 21.06 1.65
CA ARG A 223 1.46 21.98 1.16
C ARG A 223 2.75 21.26 0.76
N TYR A 224 2.97 20.03 1.25
CA TYR A 224 4.15 19.24 0.97
C TYR A 224 4.04 18.42 -0.32
N GLY A 225 2.86 18.33 -0.94
CA GLY A 225 2.61 17.46 -2.09
C GLY A 225 3.55 17.71 -3.27
N ALA A 226 3.81 18.97 -3.63
CA ALA A 226 4.69 19.30 -4.75
C ALA A 226 6.14 18.86 -4.48
N SER A 227 6.65 19.10 -3.27
CA SER A 227 7.99 18.65 -2.89
C SER A 227 8.07 17.13 -2.87
N PHE A 228 7.05 16.45 -2.34
CA PHE A 228 6.98 14.99 -2.32
C PHE A 228 7.02 14.40 -3.73
N LEU A 229 6.22 14.94 -4.66
CA LEU A 229 6.21 14.53 -6.06
C LEU A 229 7.58 14.73 -6.74
N ASN A 230 8.20 15.90 -6.53
CA ASN A 230 9.53 16.19 -7.08
C ASN A 230 10.59 15.21 -6.58
N ASN A 231 10.54 14.82 -5.30
CA ASN A 231 11.43 13.81 -4.75
C ASN A 231 11.19 12.43 -5.35
N ALA A 232 9.93 12.05 -5.62
CA ALA A 232 9.60 10.79 -6.28
C ALA A 232 10.00 10.78 -7.77
N ALA A 233 10.06 11.96 -8.42
CA ALA A 233 10.49 12.12 -9.81
C ALA A 233 12.02 12.03 -9.99
N ALA A 234 12.78 12.13 -8.90
CA ALA A 234 14.24 12.21 -8.96
C ALA A 234 14.85 10.95 -9.59
N GLY A 235 15.61 11.15 -10.67
CA GLY A 235 16.28 10.06 -11.40
C GLY A 235 15.41 9.34 -12.42
N LEU A 236 14.15 9.73 -12.60
CA LEU A 236 13.30 9.20 -13.68
C LEU A 236 13.53 9.98 -14.98
N ASP A 237 13.59 9.26 -16.09
CA ASP A 237 13.60 9.84 -17.43
C ASP A 237 12.19 10.27 -17.90
N GLY A 238 12.13 10.97 -19.04
CA GLY A 238 10.86 11.48 -19.56
C GLY A 238 9.84 10.39 -19.94
N ALA A 239 10.28 9.19 -20.34
CA ALA A 239 9.37 8.08 -20.64
C ALA A 239 8.82 7.45 -19.35
N GLN A 240 9.66 7.30 -18.33
CA GLN A 240 9.28 6.85 -17.00
C GLN A 240 8.28 7.80 -16.35
N LEU A 241 8.51 9.12 -16.42
CA LEU A 241 7.58 10.12 -15.90
C LEU A 241 6.22 10.07 -16.61
N ARG A 242 6.20 9.88 -17.94
CA ARG A 242 4.94 9.73 -18.69
C ARG A 242 4.17 8.49 -18.24
N ARG A 243 4.82 7.33 -18.18
CA ARG A 243 4.20 6.09 -17.68
C ARG A 243 3.67 6.24 -16.26
N GLY A 244 4.43 6.88 -15.39
CA GLY A 244 4.00 7.14 -14.01
C GLY A 244 2.74 8.03 -13.93
N LYS A 245 2.62 9.05 -14.79
CA LYS A 245 1.40 9.87 -14.89
C LYS A 245 0.21 9.09 -15.43
N GLU A 246 0.41 8.22 -16.42
CA GLU A 246 -0.62 7.32 -16.94
C GLU A 246 -1.14 6.38 -15.85
N LEU A 247 -0.24 5.75 -15.09
CA LEU A 247 -0.59 4.93 -13.93
C LEU A 247 -1.34 5.74 -12.87
N ALA A 248 -0.90 6.96 -12.56
CA ALA A 248 -1.61 7.84 -11.63
C ALA A 248 -3.04 8.15 -12.08
N ASN A 249 -3.28 8.33 -13.40
CA ASN A 249 -4.64 8.48 -13.92
C ASN A 249 -5.48 7.23 -13.62
N HIS A 250 -4.97 6.04 -13.92
CA HIS A 250 -5.70 4.79 -13.63
C HIS A 250 -6.03 4.61 -12.14
N LEU A 251 -5.11 5.00 -11.23
CA LEU A 251 -5.36 4.96 -9.79
C LEU A 251 -6.49 5.92 -9.38
N LEU A 252 -6.54 7.11 -9.98
CA LEU A 252 -7.54 8.13 -9.67
C LEU A 252 -8.89 7.86 -10.34
N ASP A 253 -8.91 7.20 -11.49
CA ASP A 253 -10.13 6.73 -12.13
C ASP A 253 -10.83 5.68 -11.23
N LYS A 254 -10.06 4.74 -10.65
CA LYS A 254 -10.58 3.79 -9.67
C LYS A 254 -11.19 4.50 -8.46
N ARG A 255 -10.49 5.48 -7.90
CA ARG A 255 -10.99 6.31 -6.79
C ARG A 255 -12.29 7.03 -7.14
N SER A 256 -12.41 7.54 -8.35
CA SER A 256 -13.61 8.27 -8.80
C SER A 256 -14.80 7.34 -9.07
N ALA A 257 -14.55 6.06 -9.32
CA ALA A 257 -15.56 5.04 -9.55
C ALA A 257 -16.05 4.35 -8.26
N SER A 258 -15.36 4.55 -7.14
CA SER A 258 -15.81 4.07 -5.83
C SER A 258 -16.98 4.93 -5.33
N PRO A 259 -18.15 4.33 -5.01
CA PRO A 259 -19.35 5.05 -4.58
C PRO A 259 -19.24 5.71 -3.21
#